data_AF-A0A1I2P7U9-F1
#
_entry.id   AF-A0A1I2P7U9-F1
#
_cell.length_a   1.000
_cell.length_b   1.000
_cell.length_c   1.000
_cell.angle_alpha   90.00
_cell.angle_beta   90.00
_cell.angle_gamma   90.00
#
_symmetry.space_group_name_H-M   'P 1'
#
loop_
_entity.id
_entity.type
_entity.pdbx_description
1 polymer ?
#
loop_
_entity_poly.entity_id
_entity_poly.type
_entity_poly.pdbx_seq_one_letter_code
_entity_poly.pdbx_strand_id
1 'polypeptide(L)'
;MKKLYTIILMTLFLFTACELKLKPYEDEDQNARIEVLRYDRLESRYLTTGDFSALQRMNTEFPVETRTLLEKVLQIGEVNDPEISSKFLRFYQDSTLLALISDTEAEYANMDDLNKGLNAAFDYLKEQIPNLPIPRVYAQIGALDQSIIIGDKSIGICLDKYMGEKYPLYEKYYSYQQRESMTRSYIVPDCVTFYLLSLYPIQDYEKRTQLEHDLHMAKVMWVANQALGTPFFNTEYTRVIDNFMILHKGLSVSELLALDDYSKIMP
;
A
#
# COMPACT_ATOMS: atom_id res chain seq x y z
N MET A 1 41.32 -45.85 -8.60
CA MET A 1 39.99 -45.61 -7.98
C MET A 1 40.01 -44.93 -6.60
N LYS A 2 41.17 -44.64 -5.97
CA LYS A 2 41.22 -43.82 -4.74
C LYS A 2 41.42 -42.30 -4.96
N LYS A 3 41.85 -41.87 -6.16
CA LYS A 3 42.06 -40.46 -6.52
C LYS A 3 40.85 -39.77 -7.16
N LEU A 4 39.79 -40.51 -7.52
CA LEU A 4 38.56 -39.95 -8.10
C LEU A 4 37.57 -39.50 -7.01
N TYR A 5 37.59 -40.16 -5.84
CA TYR A 5 36.79 -39.77 -4.67
C TYR A 5 37.27 -38.47 -4.01
N THR A 6 38.56 -38.13 -4.16
CA THR A 6 39.14 -36.91 -3.57
C THR A 6 38.73 -35.63 -4.31
N ILE A 7 38.35 -35.74 -5.59
CA ILE A 7 37.89 -34.60 -6.40
C ILE A 7 36.39 -34.34 -6.18
N ILE A 8 35.61 -35.38 -5.89
CA ILE A 8 34.16 -35.28 -5.62
C ILE A 8 33.87 -34.78 -4.19
N LEU A 9 34.84 -34.88 -3.27
CA LEU A 9 34.71 -34.40 -1.88
C LEU A 9 35.10 -32.91 -1.71
N MET A 10 35.69 -32.27 -2.72
CA MET A 10 36.15 -30.87 -2.65
C MET A 10 35.20 -29.86 -3.33
N THR A 11 34.13 -30.32 -3.96
CA THR A 11 33.09 -29.47 -4.60
C THR A 11 31.83 -29.31 -3.75
N LEU A 12 31.80 -29.82 -2.52
CA LEU A 12 30.63 -29.78 -1.64
C LEU A 12 30.64 -28.65 -0.59
N PHE A 13 31.50 -27.64 -0.71
CA PHE A 13 31.71 -26.63 0.34
C PHE A 13 31.56 -25.16 -0.07
N LEU A 14 30.89 -24.85 -1.19
CA LEU A 14 30.58 -23.45 -1.56
C LEU A 14 29.22 -23.34 -2.23
N PHE A 15 28.15 -23.61 -1.49
CA PHE A 15 26.87 -22.90 -1.63
C PHE A 15 26.19 -22.91 -0.26
N THR A 16 26.84 -22.28 0.73
CA THR A 16 26.06 -21.60 1.76
C THR A 16 25.31 -20.52 0.99
N ALA A 17 24.03 -20.77 0.77
CA ALA A 17 23.10 -19.72 0.38
C ALA A 17 23.46 -18.48 1.18
N CYS A 18 23.69 -17.35 0.49
CA CYS A 18 23.40 -16.08 1.11
C CYS A 18 21.91 -16.16 1.45
N GLU A 19 21.61 -16.58 2.67
CA GLU A 19 20.44 -16.07 3.35
C GLU A 19 20.61 -14.56 3.27
N LEU A 20 19.88 -13.95 2.32
CA LEU A 20 19.51 -12.57 2.46
C LEU A 20 18.75 -12.54 3.78
N LYS A 21 19.48 -12.28 4.87
CA LYS A 21 18.91 -11.83 6.13
C LYS A 21 18.32 -10.47 5.81
N LEU A 22 17.11 -10.49 5.25
CA LEU A 22 16.16 -9.40 5.41
C LEU A 22 16.17 -9.15 6.91
N LYS A 23 16.70 -7.99 7.28
CA LYS A 23 16.76 -7.56 8.67
C LYS A 23 15.34 -7.74 9.21
N PRO A 24 15.12 -8.57 10.24
CA PRO A 24 13.81 -8.63 10.89
C PRO A 24 13.48 -7.18 11.25
N TYR A 25 12.29 -6.73 10.84
CA TYR A 25 11.77 -5.42 11.24
C TYR A 25 11.93 -5.33 12.75
N GLU A 26 12.89 -4.52 13.21
CA GLU A 26 13.03 -4.19 14.62
C GLU A 26 11.67 -3.61 15.04
N ASP A 27 11.14 -4.07 16.18
CA ASP A 27 9.89 -3.57 16.75
C ASP A 27 9.99 -2.04 16.86
N GLU A 28 9.48 -1.33 15.86
CA GLU A 28 9.33 0.12 15.89
C GLU A 28 8.44 0.47 17.06
N ASP A 29 8.85 1.50 17.81
CA ASP A 29 8.09 2.04 18.94
C ASP A 29 6.63 2.20 18.52
N GLN A 30 5.70 1.52 19.21
CA GLN A 30 4.28 1.61 18.91
C GLN A 30 3.74 3.06 19.07
N ASN A 31 4.53 3.97 19.63
CA ASN A 31 4.24 5.40 19.73
C ASN A 31 4.96 6.25 18.67
N ALA A 32 5.69 5.64 17.73
CA ALA A 32 6.28 6.36 16.61
C ALA A 32 5.18 6.95 15.73
N ARG A 33 5.33 8.23 15.40
CA ARG A 33 4.43 8.96 14.51
C ARG A 33 4.62 8.42 13.09
N ILE A 34 3.52 8.24 12.36
CA ILE A 34 3.56 7.85 10.96
C ILE A 34 4.13 9.01 10.15
N GLU A 35 5.22 8.76 9.42
CA GLU A 35 5.76 9.67 8.43
C GLU A 35 5.83 8.95 7.08
N VAL A 36 5.28 9.56 6.03
CA VAL A 36 5.31 8.98 4.68
C VAL A 36 6.74 9.04 4.15
N LEU A 37 7.36 7.88 4.05
CA LEU A 37 8.73 7.75 3.57
C LEU A 37 8.79 7.97 2.06
N ARG A 38 9.75 8.80 1.65
CA ARG A 38 9.87 9.32 0.29
C ARG A 38 10.68 8.41 -0.63
N TYR A 39 10.21 7.18 -0.82
CA TYR A 39 10.82 6.23 -1.76
C TYR A 39 10.67 6.71 -3.22
N ASP A 40 9.56 7.37 -3.55
CA ASP A 40 9.28 8.09 -4.81
C ASP A 40 10.43 9.02 -5.25
N ARG A 41 11.12 9.68 -4.30
CA ARG A 41 12.25 10.57 -4.62
C ARG A 41 13.51 9.82 -5.03
N LEU A 42 13.72 8.60 -4.50
CA LEU A 42 14.81 7.73 -4.95
C LEU A 42 14.51 7.17 -6.34
N GLU A 43 13.28 6.72 -6.53
CA GLU A 43 12.75 6.26 -7.81
C GLU A 43 12.91 7.33 -8.89
N SER A 44 12.36 8.52 -8.69
CA SER A 44 12.46 9.63 -9.63
C SER A 44 13.91 9.98 -9.97
N ARG A 45 14.79 10.08 -8.97
CA ARG A 45 16.20 10.40 -9.21
C ARG A 45 16.87 9.35 -10.08
N TYR A 46 16.64 8.06 -9.80
CA TYR A 46 17.18 7.00 -10.63
C TYR A 46 16.63 7.05 -12.06
N LEU A 47 15.32 7.22 -12.22
CA LEU A 47 14.65 7.15 -13.52
C LEU A 47 14.91 8.37 -14.42
N THR A 48 15.14 9.54 -13.82
CA THR A 48 15.39 10.79 -14.56
C THR A 48 16.87 11.04 -14.87
N THR A 49 17.77 10.60 -13.98
CA THR A 49 19.22 10.90 -14.11
C THR A 49 20.12 9.68 -14.28
N GLY A 50 19.60 8.47 -14.07
CA GLY A 50 20.42 7.26 -14.03
C GLY A 50 21.31 7.14 -12.78
N ASP A 51 20.97 7.84 -11.70
CA ASP A 51 21.76 7.85 -10.45
C ASP A 51 21.77 6.46 -9.77
N PHE A 52 22.85 5.72 -9.98
CA PHE A 52 23.05 4.40 -9.37
C PHE A 52 23.14 4.43 -7.84
N SER A 53 23.47 5.57 -7.22
CA SER A 53 23.44 5.68 -5.76
C SER A 53 22.00 5.68 -5.24
N ALA A 54 21.06 6.29 -5.97
CA ALA A 54 19.64 6.22 -5.66
C ALA A 54 19.13 4.77 -5.79
N LEU A 55 19.47 4.09 -6.89
CA LEU A 55 19.14 2.68 -7.08
C LEU A 55 19.73 1.79 -5.98
N GLN A 56 20.96 2.03 -5.54
CA GLN A 56 21.56 1.29 -4.43
C GLN A 56 20.74 1.48 -3.15
N ARG A 57 20.37 2.72 -2.82
CA ARG A 57 19.54 3.03 -1.65
C ARG A 57 18.15 2.41 -1.73
N MET A 58 17.52 2.37 -2.90
CA MET A 58 16.27 1.64 -3.11
C MET A 58 16.42 0.18 -2.68
N ASN A 59 17.47 -0.50 -3.15
CA ASN A 59 17.71 -1.91 -2.85
C ASN A 59 18.17 -2.19 -1.40
N THR A 60 18.75 -1.21 -0.69
CA THR A 60 19.24 -1.40 0.68
C THR A 60 18.29 -0.88 1.76
N GLU A 61 17.64 0.26 1.55
CA GLU A 61 16.74 0.92 2.51
C GLU A 61 15.26 0.54 2.31
N PHE A 62 14.90 0.15 1.08
CA PHE A 62 13.53 -0.21 0.66
C PHE A 62 13.47 -1.53 -0.14
N PRO A 63 14.13 -2.62 0.30
CA PRO A 63 14.26 -3.83 -0.50
C PRO A 63 12.92 -4.51 -0.83
N VAL A 64 11.94 -4.43 0.08
CA VAL A 64 10.62 -5.06 -0.10
C VAL A 64 9.77 -4.23 -1.06
N GLU A 65 9.82 -2.91 -0.92
CA GLU A 65 9.12 -1.94 -1.76
C GLU A 65 9.68 -1.99 -3.19
N THR A 66 11.01 -2.01 -3.34
CA THR A 66 11.67 -2.15 -4.66
C THR A 66 11.32 -3.45 -5.34
N ARG A 67 11.38 -4.58 -4.63
CA ARG A 67 10.94 -5.86 -5.18
C ARG A 67 9.47 -5.80 -5.61
N THR A 68 8.60 -5.26 -4.77
CA THR A 68 7.16 -5.18 -5.04
C THR A 68 6.86 -4.31 -6.26
N LEU A 69 7.51 -3.15 -6.37
CA LEU A 69 7.39 -2.27 -7.54
C LEU A 69 7.78 -3.02 -8.83
N LEU A 70 8.95 -3.65 -8.86
CA LEU A 70 9.48 -4.28 -10.07
C LEU A 70 8.71 -5.54 -10.48
N GLU A 71 8.38 -6.40 -9.52
CA GLU A 71 7.83 -7.73 -9.78
C GLU A 71 6.30 -7.74 -9.87
N LYS A 72 5.61 -6.92 -9.06
CA LYS A 72 4.14 -7.00 -8.91
C LYS A 72 3.40 -5.82 -9.53
N VAL A 73 3.94 -4.61 -9.39
CA VAL A 73 3.29 -3.38 -9.89
C VAL A 73 3.63 -3.18 -11.36
N LEU A 74 4.92 -3.03 -11.69
CA LEU A 74 5.36 -2.79 -13.07
C LEU A 74 5.46 -4.08 -13.88
N GLN A 75 5.65 -5.23 -13.21
CA GLN A 75 5.75 -6.56 -13.83
C GLN A 75 6.83 -6.63 -14.92
N ILE A 76 7.97 -5.97 -14.69
CA ILE A 76 9.06 -5.84 -15.68
C ILE A 76 10.17 -6.91 -15.52
N GLY A 77 10.11 -7.70 -14.46
CA GLY A 77 11.03 -8.81 -14.21
C GLY A 77 11.33 -9.02 -12.73
N GLU A 78 12.15 -10.04 -12.45
CA GLU A 78 12.61 -10.34 -11.08
C GLU A 78 13.71 -9.38 -10.63
N VAL A 79 13.73 -9.03 -9.34
CA VAL A 79 14.74 -8.11 -8.78
C VAL A 79 16.17 -8.67 -8.87
N ASN A 80 16.32 -9.98 -9.03
CA ASN A 80 17.62 -10.65 -9.15
C ASN A 80 18.09 -10.78 -10.62
N ASP A 81 17.29 -10.34 -11.59
CA ASP A 81 17.69 -10.34 -13.00
C ASP A 81 18.84 -9.33 -13.21
N PRO A 82 20.01 -9.75 -13.75
CA PRO A 82 21.14 -8.85 -14.00
C PRO A 82 20.79 -7.63 -14.87
N GLU A 83 19.73 -7.71 -15.68
CA GLU A 83 19.27 -6.62 -16.54
C GLU A 83 18.12 -5.79 -15.93
N ILE A 84 17.66 -6.10 -14.71
CA ILE A 84 16.46 -5.48 -14.14
C ILE A 84 16.55 -3.95 -14.06
N SER A 85 17.71 -3.42 -13.68
CA SER A 85 17.94 -1.98 -13.57
C SER A 85 17.80 -1.31 -14.94
N SER A 86 18.41 -1.90 -15.98
CA SER A 86 18.29 -1.42 -17.36
C SER A 86 16.85 -1.51 -17.88
N LYS A 87 16.12 -2.58 -17.55
CA LYS A 87 14.70 -2.74 -17.89
C LYS A 87 13.84 -1.67 -17.22
N PHE A 88 14.11 -1.37 -15.95
CA PHE A 88 13.40 -0.37 -15.18
C PHE A 88 13.61 1.04 -15.74
N LEU A 89 14.85 1.42 -16.02
CA LEU A 89 15.15 2.68 -16.68
C LEU A 89 14.46 2.77 -18.05
N ARG A 90 14.55 1.71 -18.87
CA ARG A 90 13.93 1.66 -20.20
C ARG A 90 12.41 1.77 -20.16
N PHE A 91 11.76 1.20 -19.15
CA PHE A 91 10.31 1.29 -18.98
C PHE A 91 9.84 2.76 -18.89
N TYR A 92 10.59 3.60 -18.18
CA TYR A 92 10.27 5.02 -17.98
C TYR A 92 10.87 5.97 -19.04
N GLN A 93 11.48 5.47 -20.12
CA GLN A 93 12.10 6.34 -21.15
C GLN A 93 11.09 7.08 -22.03
N ASP A 94 9.81 6.69 -22.02
CA ASP A 94 8.77 7.42 -22.75
C ASP A 94 8.51 8.79 -22.09
N SER A 95 8.40 9.84 -22.92
CA SER A 95 8.12 11.21 -22.47
C SER A 95 6.88 11.35 -21.58
N THR A 96 5.88 10.48 -21.75
CA THR A 96 4.66 10.46 -20.95
C THR A 96 4.94 10.08 -19.50
N LEU A 97 5.77 9.06 -19.27
CA LEU A 97 6.10 8.58 -17.93
C LEU A 97 7.11 9.50 -17.24
N LEU A 98 8.02 10.12 -17.99
CA LEU A 98 8.90 11.19 -17.47
C LEU A 98 8.10 12.42 -17.03
N ALA A 99 7.10 12.82 -17.81
CA ALA A 99 6.19 13.90 -17.42
C ALA A 99 5.39 13.54 -16.17
N LEU A 100 4.87 12.31 -16.09
CA LEU A 100 4.17 11.82 -14.90
C LEU A 100 5.05 11.89 -13.64
N ILE A 101 6.31 11.49 -13.73
CA ILE A 101 7.27 11.61 -12.62
C ILE A 101 7.40 13.07 -12.19
N SER A 102 7.69 13.97 -13.15
CA SER A 102 7.88 15.39 -12.87
C SER A 102 6.64 16.04 -12.26
N ASP A 103 5.46 15.73 -12.77
CA ASP A 103 4.19 16.27 -12.26
C ASP A 103 3.93 15.77 -10.83
N THR A 104 4.19 14.48 -10.58
CA THR A 104 4.02 13.86 -9.26
C THR A 104 4.96 14.48 -8.24
N GLU A 105 6.23 14.71 -8.58
CA GLU A 105 7.18 15.38 -7.68
C GLU A 105 6.74 16.80 -7.32
N ALA A 106 6.18 17.54 -8.29
CA ALA A 106 5.69 18.89 -8.08
C ALA A 106 4.45 18.92 -7.17
N GLU A 107 3.45 18.06 -7.45
CA GLU A 107 2.21 17.97 -6.65
C GLU A 107 2.48 17.51 -5.21
N TYR A 108 3.45 16.62 -5.02
CA TYR A 108 3.79 16.03 -3.73
C TYR A 108 5.11 16.55 -3.15
N ALA A 109 5.44 17.82 -3.43
CA ALA A 109 6.57 18.50 -2.80
C ALA A 109 6.37 18.61 -1.27
N ASN A 110 5.13 18.86 -0.83
CA ASN A 110 4.71 18.88 0.57
C ASN A 110 3.86 17.64 0.91
N MET A 111 4.08 17.03 2.08
CA MET A 111 3.36 15.85 2.59
C MET A 111 2.75 16.07 3.98
N ASP A 112 2.78 17.30 4.49
CA ASP A 112 2.45 17.61 5.89
C ASP A 112 0.99 17.31 6.21
N ASP A 113 0.09 17.57 5.27
CA ASP A 113 -1.33 17.25 5.36
C ASP A 113 -1.56 15.73 5.41
N LEU A 114 -0.87 14.96 4.56
CA LEU A 114 -0.94 13.50 4.55
C LEU A 114 -0.38 12.90 5.83
N ASN A 115 0.78 13.37 6.28
CA ASN A 115 1.38 12.96 7.55
C ASN A 115 0.43 13.25 8.72
N LYS A 116 -0.14 14.46 8.80
CA LYS A 116 -1.10 14.81 9.86
C LYS A 116 -2.36 13.95 9.81
N GLY A 117 -2.92 13.75 8.61
CA GLY A 117 -4.13 12.96 8.42
C GLY A 117 -3.92 11.49 8.80
N LEU A 118 -2.80 10.88 8.38
CA LEU A 118 -2.45 9.51 8.74
C LEU A 118 -2.24 9.38 10.26
N ASN A 119 -1.49 10.29 10.89
CA ASN A 119 -1.33 10.24 12.34
C ASN A 119 -2.66 10.35 13.08
N ALA A 120 -3.50 11.32 12.72
CA ALA A 120 -4.80 11.49 13.37
C ALA A 120 -5.70 10.24 13.22
N ALA A 121 -5.74 9.67 12.01
CA ALA A 121 -6.52 8.46 11.76
C ALA A 121 -6.00 7.25 12.54
N PHE A 122 -4.69 7.02 12.54
CA PHE A 122 -4.10 5.87 13.24
C PHE A 122 -4.06 6.04 14.76
N ASP A 123 -4.00 7.27 15.28
CA ASP A 123 -4.18 7.56 16.71
C ASP A 123 -5.59 7.11 17.16
N TYR A 124 -6.63 7.49 16.40
CA TYR A 124 -8.00 7.00 16.66
C TYR A 124 -8.09 5.47 16.57
N LEU A 125 -7.56 4.87 15.50
CA LEU A 125 -7.66 3.42 15.32
C LEU A 125 -6.94 2.65 16.43
N LYS A 126 -5.80 3.14 16.92
CA LYS A 126 -5.06 2.54 18.04
C LYS A 126 -5.85 2.59 19.35
N GLU A 127 -6.63 3.65 19.58
CA GLU A 127 -7.54 3.73 20.73
C GLU A 127 -8.71 2.75 20.63
N GLN A 128 -9.23 2.53 19.41
CA GLN A 128 -10.43 1.72 19.17
C GLN A 128 -10.15 0.22 18.92
N ILE A 129 -8.95 -0.13 18.49
CA ILE A 129 -8.56 -1.49 18.09
C ILE A 129 -7.35 -1.93 18.93
N PRO A 130 -7.56 -2.75 19.96
CA PRO A 130 -6.47 -3.26 20.79
C PRO A 130 -5.42 -4.01 19.97
N ASN A 131 -4.15 -3.73 20.20
CA ASN A 131 -3.01 -4.34 19.51
C ASN A 131 -2.99 -4.13 17.98
N LEU A 132 -3.60 -3.05 17.48
CA LEU A 132 -3.49 -2.67 16.07
C LEU A 132 -2.01 -2.54 15.67
N PRO A 133 -1.52 -3.31 14.69
CA PRO A 133 -0.19 -3.09 14.15
C PRO A 133 -0.15 -1.73 13.45
N ILE A 134 0.85 -0.91 13.75
CA ILE A 134 1.05 0.38 13.07
C ILE A 134 1.91 0.13 11.83
N PRO A 135 1.45 0.52 10.63
CA PRO A 135 2.19 0.26 9.40
C PRO A 135 3.26 1.31 9.15
N ARG A 136 4.37 0.87 8.54
CA ARG A 136 5.29 1.78 7.86
C ARG A 136 4.63 2.27 6.56
N VAL A 137 4.59 3.58 6.34
CA VAL A 137 3.96 4.17 5.14
C VAL A 137 5.03 4.73 4.23
N TYR A 138 4.95 4.44 2.93
CA TYR A 138 5.88 4.96 1.92
C TYR A 138 5.14 5.43 0.67
N ALA A 139 5.73 6.36 -0.06
CA ALA A 139 5.24 6.85 -1.34
C ALA A 139 6.08 6.31 -2.49
N GLN A 140 5.44 6.03 -3.63
CA GLN A 140 6.09 5.56 -4.86
C GLN A 140 5.36 6.08 -6.12
N ILE A 141 5.91 5.79 -7.30
CA ILE A 141 5.29 6.06 -8.60
C ILE A 141 5.00 4.71 -9.27
N GLY A 142 3.73 4.39 -9.49
CA GLY A 142 3.27 3.07 -9.92
C GLY A 142 2.95 2.93 -11.41
N ALA A 143 3.27 3.94 -12.23
CA ALA A 143 2.86 4.04 -13.63
C ALA A 143 1.34 3.90 -13.83
N LEU A 144 0.57 4.50 -12.93
CA LEU A 144 -0.89 4.49 -12.87
C LEU A 144 -1.53 3.10 -12.60
N ASP A 145 -0.78 2.06 -12.24
CA ASP A 145 -1.41 0.74 -12.08
C ASP A 145 -2.26 0.64 -10.79
N GLN A 146 -1.60 0.54 -9.64
CA GLN A 146 -2.25 0.39 -8.32
C GLN A 146 -2.31 1.73 -7.59
N SER A 147 -3.36 1.99 -6.79
CA SER A 147 -3.42 3.19 -5.93
C SER A 147 -2.72 2.99 -4.58
N ILE A 148 -3.09 1.93 -3.86
CA ILE A 148 -2.54 1.56 -2.55
C ILE A 148 -2.02 0.12 -2.62
N ILE A 149 -0.85 -0.12 -2.03
CA ILE A 149 -0.23 -1.43 -1.93
C ILE A 149 -0.13 -1.81 -0.47
N ILE A 150 -0.70 -2.95 -0.10
CA ILE A 150 -0.58 -3.49 1.24
C ILE A 150 0.51 -4.57 1.26
N GLY A 151 1.52 -4.35 2.11
CA GLY A 151 2.57 -5.31 2.41
C GLY A 151 2.50 -5.79 3.86
N ASP A 152 3.46 -6.61 4.27
CA ASP A 152 3.58 -7.04 5.67
C ASP A 152 3.95 -5.83 6.54
N LYS A 153 2.97 -5.35 7.31
CA LYS A 153 3.05 -4.12 8.13
C LYS A 153 3.45 -2.86 7.35
N SER A 154 3.12 -2.77 6.06
CA SER A 154 3.42 -1.58 5.26
C SER A 154 2.28 -1.15 4.35
N ILE A 155 2.18 0.16 4.11
CA ILE A 155 1.27 0.76 3.12
C ILE A 155 2.12 1.55 2.12
N GLY A 156 2.06 1.15 0.84
CA GLY A 156 2.61 1.89 -0.28
C GLY A 156 1.55 2.76 -0.93
N ILE A 157 1.86 4.04 -1.14
CA ILE A 157 0.99 5.01 -1.82
C ILE A 157 1.57 5.30 -3.19
N CYS A 158 0.87 4.92 -4.26
CA CYS A 158 1.23 5.33 -5.62
C CYS A 158 0.69 6.75 -5.85
N LEU A 159 1.55 7.75 -5.69
CA LEU A 159 1.15 9.17 -5.71
C LEU A 159 0.56 9.59 -7.06
N ASP A 160 1.05 8.98 -8.13
CA ASP A 160 0.61 9.16 -9.50
C ASP A 160 -0.83 8.69 -9.75
N LYS A 161 -1.47 8.03 -8.79
CA LYS A 161 -2.91 7.71 -8.79
C LYS A 161 -3.80 8.79 -8.17
N TYR A 162 -3.22 9.85 -7.61
CA TYR A 162 -3.94 10.89 -6.87
C TYR A 162 -3.63 12.31 -7.36
N MET A 163 -3.28 12.49 -8.65
CA MET A 163 -2.99 13.77 -9.31
C MET A 163 -4.22 14.69 -9.53
N GLY A 164 -5.41 14.26 -9.12
CA GLY A 164 -6.66 14.99 -9.29
C GLY A 164 -7.51 14.47 -10.45
N GLU A 165 -8.84 14.51 -10.30
CA GLU A 165 -9.85 14.00 -11.25
C GLU A 165 -9.62 14.48 -12.70
N LYS A 166 -9.11 15.72 -12.85
CA LYS A 166 -8.88 16.40 -14.12
C LYS A 166 -7.45 16.29 -14.64
N TYR A 167 -6.59 15.48 -14.03
CA TYR A 167 -5.24 15.27 -14.52
C TYR A 167 -5.29 14.70 -15.96
N PRO A 168 -4.73 15.38 -16.98
CA PRO A 168 -5.01 15.06 -18.39
C PRO A 168 -4.70 13.62 -18.78
N LEU A 169 -3.65 13.02 -18.19
CA LEU A 169 -3.26 11.65 -18.53
C LEU A 169 -4.32 10.62 -18.15
N TYR A 170 -5.14 10.89 -17.14
CA TYR A 170 -6.16 9.95 -16.68
C TYR A 170 -7.26 9.72 -17.71
N GLU A 171 -7.58 10.72 -18.54
CA GLU A 171 -8.66 10.61 -19.54
C GLU A 171 -8.41 9.51 -20.57
N LYS A 172 -7.14 9.13 -20.75
CA LYS A 172 -6.74 8.05 -21.66
C LYS A 172 -6.97 6.65 -21.09
N TYR A 173 -6.96 6.50 -19.76
CA TYR A 173 -6.88 5.19 -19.10
C TYR A 173 -8.04 4.90 -18.14
N TYR A 174 -8.78 5.92 -17.68
CA TYR A 174 -9.84 5.78 -16.68
C TYR A 174 -11.15 6.42 -17.12
N SER A 175 -12.26 5.81 -16.70
CA SER A 175 -13.58 6.40 -16.83
C SER A 175 -13.73 7.65 -15.96
N TYR A 176 -14.77 8.44 -16.20
CA TYR A 176 -15.10 9.58 -15.33
C TYR A 176 -15.28 9.13 -13.87
N GLN A 177 -16.04 8.07 -13.65
CA GLN A 177 -16.35 7.56 -12.31
C GLN A 177 -15.11 7.08 -11.55
N GLN A 178 -14.15 6.46 -12.25
CA GLN A 178 -12.89 6.05 -11.63
C GLN A 178 -12.05 7.26 -11.20
N ARG A 179 -12.12 8.38 -11.94
CA ARG A 179 -11.33 9.59 -11.66
C ARG A 179 -11.84 10.39 -10.47
N GLU A 180 -13.11 10.23 -10.07
CA GLU A 180 -13.70 10.93 -8.93
C GLU A 180 -12.93 10.65 -7.62
N SER A 181 -12.37 9.43 -7.46
CA SER A 181 -11.54 9.06 -6.31
C SER A 181 -10.04 9.26 -6.51
N MET A 182 -9.59 9.67 -7.71
CA MET A 182 -8.16 9.82 -8.03
C MET A 182 -7.63 11.21 -7.63
N THR A 183 -7.96 11.65 -6.42
CA THR A 183 -7.60 12.96 -5.86
C THR A 183 -6.86 12.82 -4.54
N ARG A 184 -6.00 13.80 -4.21
CA ARG A 184 -5.20 13.81 -2.97
C ARG A 184 -6.01 13.53 -1.69
N SER A 185 -7.26 14.00 -1.62
CA SER A 185 -8.12 13.79 -0.45
C SER A 185 -8.50 12.32 -0.20
N TYR A 186 -8.37 11.44 -1.19
CA TYR A 186 -8.63 9.99 -1.05
C TYR A 186 -7.42 9.22 -0.50
N ILE A 187 -6.21 9.78 -0.45
CA ILE A 187 -5.02 9.05 0.00
C ILE A 187 -5.19 8.49 1.42
N VAL A 188 -5.54 9.34 2.39
CA VAL A 188 -5.69 8.92 3.80
C VAL A 188 -6.88 7.96 3.98
N PRO A 189 -8.09 8.25 3.45
CA PRO A 189 -9.21 7.32 3.48
C PRO A 189 -8.89 5.95 2.87
N ASP A 190 -8.21 5.92 1.73
CA ASP A 190 -7.84 4.67 1.06
C ASP A 190 -6.79 3.90 1.86
N CYS A 191 -5.76 4.58 2.38
CA CYS A 191 -4.77 3.95 3.27
C CYS A 191 -5.43 3.25 4.44
N VAL A 192 -6.34 3.92 5.14
CA VAL A 192 -7.08 3.35 6.28
C VAL A 192 -7.95 2.18 5.83
N THR A 193 -8.71 2.35 4.74
CA THR A 193 -9.67 1.35 4.26
C THR A 193 -8.96 0.07 3.82
N PHE A 194 -7.97 0.18 2.94
CA PHE A 194 -7.23 -0.99 2.44
C PHE A 194 -6.41 -1.67 3.53
N TYR A 195 -5.87 -0.91 4.48
CA TYR A 195 -5.16 -1.50 5.60
C TYR A 195 -6.11 -2.30 6.51
N LEU A 196 -7.26 -1.75 6.87
CA LEU A 196 -8.26 -2.47 7.67
C LEU A 196 -8.80 -3.70 6.95
N LEU A 197 -9.04 -3.65 5.63
CA LEU A 197 -9.44 -4.82 4.84
C LEU A 197 -8.38 -5.93 4.88
N SER A 198 -7.10 -5.59 4.94
CA SER A 198 -6.02 -6.57 5.05
C SER A 198 -5.97 -7.26 6.42
N LEU A 199 -6.34 -6.55 7.49
CA LEU A 199 -6.38 -7.07 8.85
C LEU A 199 -7.68 -7.84 9.14
N TYR A 200 -8.78 -7.44 8.52
CA TYR A 200 -10.11 -8.02 8.70
C TYR A 200 -10.68 -8.49 7.36
N PRO A 201 -10.07 -9.49 6.71
CA PRO A 201 -10.59 -10.01 5.45
C PRO A 201 -11.92 -10.73 5.67
N ILE A 202 -12.85 -10.56 4.73
CA ILE A 202 -14.08 -11.36 4.67
C ILE A 202 -13.72 -12.85 4.51
N GLN A 203 -14.31 -13.71 5.34
CA GLN A 203 -14.07 -15.14 5.26
C GLN A 203 -14.94 -15.78 4.18
N ASP A 204 -14.45 -16.88 3.60
CA ASP A 204 -15.13 -17.62 2.53
C ASP A 204 -15.54 -16.72 1.34
N TYR A 205 -14.69 -15.75 0.96
CA TYR A 205 -14.95 -14.71 -0.05
C TYR A 205 -15.79 -15.20 -1.25
N GLU A 206 -15.39 -16.27 -1.92
CA GLU A 206 -16.05 -16.82 -3.12
C GLU A 206 -17.48 -17.37 -2.88
N LYS A 207 -17.86 -17.62 -1.63
CA LYS A 207 -19.18 -18.15 -1.26
C LYS A 207 -20.14 -17.05 -0.78
N ARG A 208 -19.65 -15.82 -0.60
CA ARG A 208 -20.44 -14.70 -0.09
C ARG A 208 -21.27 -14.08 -1.19
N THR A 209 -22.40 -13.52 -0.79
CA THR A 209 -23.27 -12.75 -1.70
C THR A 209 -22.72 -11.35 -1.92
N GLN A 210 -23.11 -10.70 -3.02
CA GLN A 210 -22.72 -9.29 -3.27
C GLN A 210 -23.12 -8.37 -2.11
N LEU A 211 -24.29 -8.58 -1.52
CA LEU A 211 -24.76 -7.80 -0.37
C LEU A 211 -23.83 -7.97 0.84
N GLU A 212 -23.31 -9.17 1.11
CA GLU A 212 -22.36 -9.38 2.20
C GLU A 212 -21.01 -8.70 1.91
N HIS A 213 -20.56 -8.68 0.66
CA HIS A 213 -19.38 -7.90 0.27
C HIS A 213 -19.61 -6.40 0.47
N ASP A 214 -20.77 -5.88 0.07
CA ASP A 214 -21.12 -4.47 0.22
C ASP A 214 -21.23 -4.07 1.69
N LEU A 215 -21.83 -4.92 2.53
CA LEU A 215 -21.90 -4.71 3.98
C LEU A 215 -20.51 -4.80 4.62
N HIS A 216 -19.67 -5.74 4.21
CA HIS A 216 -18.29 -5.84 4.68
C HIS A 216 -17.51 -4.57 4.39
N MET A 217 -17.55 -4.12 3.14
CA MET A 217 -16.92 -2.86 2.72
C MET A 217 -17.49 -1.68 3.50
N ALA A 218 -18.81 -1.62 3.69
CA ALA A 218 -19.47 -0.54 4.41
C ALA A 218 -19.05 -0.47 5.88
N LYS A 219 -18.80 -1.60 6.55
CA LYS A 219 -18.25 -1.59 7.92
C LYS A 219 -16.87 -0.94 7.93
N VAL A 220 -16.00 -1.33 7.01
CA VAL A 220 -14.64 -0.77 6.94
C VAL A 220 -14.69 0.72 6.62
N MET A 221 -15.49 1.13 5.63
CA MET A 221 -15.71 2.54 5.28
C MET A 221 -16.30 3.34 6.44
N TRP A 222 -17.23 2.76 7.21
CA TRP A 222 -17.78 3.41 8.41
C TRP A 222 -16.68 3.62 9.46
N VAL A 223 -15.83 2.62 9.72
CA VAL A 223 -14.68 2.78 10.63
C VAL A 223 -13.69 3.82 10.11
N ALA A 224 -13.42 3.84 8.80
CA ALA A 224 -12.58 4.86 8.18
C ALA A 224 -13.16 6.26 8.38
N ASN A 225 -14.47 6.46 8.22
CA ASN A 225 -15.14 7.73 8.52
C ASN A 225 -14.93 8.16 9.98
N GLN A 226 -15.04 7.23 10.93
CA GLN A 226 -14.78 7.52 12.34
C GLN A 226 -13.33 7.95 12.56
N ALA A 227 -12.37 7.23 11.97
CA ALA A 227 -10.94 7.55 12.06
C ALA A 227 -10.60 8.92 11.44
N LEU A 228 -11.27 9.28 10.36
CA LEU A 228 -11.12 10.58 9.70
C LEU A 228 -11.87 11.71 10.42
N GLY A 229 -12.79 11.39 11.35
CA GLY A 229 -13.68 12.34 12.00
C GLY A 229 -14.69 13.01 11.05
N THR A 230 -14.93 12.42 9.86
CA THR A 230 -15.82 12.98 8.83
C THR A 230 -16.57 11.88 8.08
N PRO A 231 -17.79 12.12 7.59
CA PRO A 231 -18.56 11.15 6.79
C PRO A 231 -18.07 11.12 5.33
N PHE A 232 -16.80 10.79 5.12
CA PHE A 232 -16.15 10.81 3.80
C PHE A 232 -16.81 9.82 2.83
N PHE A 233 -16.99 8.57 3.26
CA PHE A 233 -17.74 7.55 2.54
C PHE A 233 -19.22 7.62 2.95
N ASN A 234 -20.07 8.21 2.11
CA ASN A 234 -21.51 8.35 2.40
C ASN A 234 -22.35 7.52 1.43
N THR A 235 -22.34 6.21 1.64
CA THR A 235 -23.17 5.24 0.89
C THR A 235 -24.40 4.83 1.69
N GLU A 236 -25.41 4.26 1.02
CA GLU A 236 -26.58 3.71 1.73
C GLU A 236 -26.17 2.66 2.77
N TYR A 237 -25.21 1.80 2.44
CA TYR A 237 -24.71 0.77 3.36
C TYR A 237 -23.96 1.35 4.56
N THR A 238 -23.16 2.41 4.40
CA THR A 238 -22.51 3.06 5.56
C THR A 238 -23.54 3.61 6.56
N ARG A 239 -24.72 4.05 6.10
CA ARG A 239 -25.82 4.47 6.97
C ARG A 239 -26.50 3.30 7.67
N VAL A 240 -26.58 2.13 7.02
CA VAL A 240 -27.06 0.89 7.65
C VAL A 240 -26.13 0.52 8.81
N ILE A 241 -24.82 0.56 8.60
CA ILE A 241 -23.84 0.30 9.67
C ILE A 241 -23.97 1.33 10.80
N ASP A 242 -24.13 2.61 10.47
CA ASP A 242 -24.29 3.67 11.46
C ASP A 242 -25.50 3.44 12.37
N ASN A 243 -26.67 3.16 11.77
CA ASN A 243 -27.87 2.81 12.51
C ASN A 243 -27.69 1.55 13.36
N PHE A 244 -27.02 0.53 12.83
CA PHE A 244 -26.70 -0.69 13.56
C PHE A 244 -25.86 -0.39 14.81
N MET A 245 -24.81 0.43 14.69
CA MET A 245 -23.95 0.82 15.82
C MET A 245 -24.69 1.68 16.86
N ILE A 246 -25.60 2.57 16.44
CA ILE A 246 -26.45 3.36 17.35
C ILE A 246 -27.34 2.47 18.22
N LEU A 247 -27.89 1.39 17.64
CA LEU A 247 -28.72 0.42 18.35
C LEU A 247 -27.91 -0.51 19.26
N HIS A 248 -26.64 -0.75 18.92
CA HIS A 248 -25.73 -1.66 19.63
C HIS A 248 -24.59 -0.91 20.33
N LYS A 249 -24.91 0.04 21.22
CA LYS A 249 -23.93 0.91 21.91
C LYS A 249 -22.82 0.18 22.70
N GLY A 250 -22.99 -1.10 22.99
CA GLY A 250 -21.98 -1.92 23.67
C GLY A 250 -20.99 -2.59 22.72
N LEU A 251 -21.22 -2.55 21.41
CA LEU A 251 -20.35 -3.14 20.39
C LEU A 251 -19.19 -2.18 20.09
N SER A 252 -17.97 -2.66 20.24
CA SER A 252 -16.76 -1.91 19.89
C SER A 252 -16.49 -1.91 18.39
N VAL A 253 -15.65 -0.98 17.94
CA VAL A 253 -15.14 -0.91 16.55
C VAL A 253 -14.45 -2.22 16.15
N SER A 254 -13.61 -2.78 17.04
CA SER A 254 -12.92 -4.04 16.77
C SER A 254 -13.89 -5.21 16.61
N GLU A 255 -14.96 -5.27 17.40
CA GLU A 255 -15.98 -6.31 17.29
C GLU A 255 -16.81 -6.16 16.01
N LEU A 256 -17.13 -4.92 15.59
CA LEU A 256 -17.79 -4.66 14.31
C LEU A 256 -16.95 -5.16 13.13
N LEU A 257 -15.66 -4.82 13.10
CA LEU A 257 -14.74 -5.27 12.05
C LEU A 257 -14.65 -6.80 12.01
N ALA A 258 -14.57 -7.46 13.17
CA ALA A 258 -14.53 -8.91 13.29
C ALA A 258 -15.87 -9.63 13.03
N LEU A 259 -16.99 -8.91 12.99
CA LEU A 259 -18.32 -9.51 12.79
C LEU A 259 -18.49 -10.05 11.37
N ASP A 260 -18.44 -11.37 11.20
CA ASP A 260 -18.53 -12.03 9.88
C ASP A 260 -19.91 -12.69 9.60
N ASP A 261 -20.86 -12.49 10.53
CA ASP A 261 -22.27 -12.85 10.37
C ASP A 261 -23.09 -11.60 10.04
N TYR A 262 -23.27 -11.35 8.75
CA TYR A 262 -23.94 -10.17 8.21
C TYR A 262 -25.46 -10.21 8.39
N SER A 263 -26.06 -11.37 8.69
CA SER A 263 -27.50 -11.49 8.92
C SER A 263 -27.99 -10.62 10.08
N LYS A 264 -27.10 -10.28 11.01
CA LYS A 264 -27.35 -9.38 12.15
C LYS A 264 -27.43 -7.90 11.78
N ILE A 265 -26.87 -7.53 10.63
CA ILE A 265 -26.79 -6.15 10.15
C ILE A 265 -27.83 -5.88 9.05
N MET A 266 -28.30 -6.94 8.39
CA MET A 266 -29.31 -6.82 7.35
C MET A 266 -30.55 -6.09 7.87
N PRO A 267 -31.09 -5.11 7.11
CA PRO A 267 -32.25 -4.33 7.51
C PRO A 267 -33.55 -5.15 7.58
#